data_AF-A0A2V6JB67-F1
#
_entry.id   AF-A0A2V6JB67-F1
#
_cell.length_a   1.000
_cell.length_b   1.000
_cell.length_c   1.000
_cell.angle_alpha   90.00
_cell.angle_beta   90.00
_cell.angle_gamma   90.00
#
_symmetry.space_group_name_H-M   'P 1'
#
loop_
_entity.id
_entity.type
_entity.pdbx_description
1 polymer ?
#
loop_
_entity_poly.entity_id
_entity_poly.type
_entity_poly.pdbx_seq_one_letter_code
_entity_poly.pdbx_strand_id
1 'polypeptide(L)'
;MTEKHTRIEKDSMGEMTVPARALHGASTHRAVLNFPVSGYRFPRPFIRALGLIKWAAAKANQDLGLLDSNRAAAIAQTAEEVAEGKLDDHFPLDIFQTGSGTSTNTNANEVIAN
;
A
#
# COMPACT_ATOMS: atom_id res chain seq x y z
N MET A 1 -8.79 -27.32 7.17
CA MET A 1 -7.81 -26.22 7.02
C MET A 1 -7.91 -25.75 5.58
N THR A 2 -8.66 -24.68 5.29
CA THR A 2 -8.81 -24.16 3.92
C THR A 2 -7.46 -23.65 3.43
N GLU A 3 -6.95 -24.19 2.33
CA GLU A 3 -5.75 -23.69 1.67
C GLU A 3 -5.89 -22.19 1.43
N LYS A 4 -5.11 -21.40 2.18
CA LYS A 4 -5.00 -19.96 1.91
C LYS A 4 -4.30 -19.83 0.57
N HIS A 5 -5.05 -19.47 -0.46
CA HIS A 5 -4.46 -19.18 -1.76
C HIS A 5 -3.44 -18.05 -1.59
N THR A 6 -2.24 -18.23 -2.15
CA THR A 6 -1.13 -17.28 -2.07
C THR A 6 -0.60 -16.95 -3.46
N ARG A 7 0.09 -15.83 -3.57
CA ARG A 7 0.84 -15.40 -4.76
C ARG A 7 2.28 -15.04 -4.37
N ILE A 8 3.20 -15.14 -5.31
CA ILE A 8 4.60 -14.75 -5.09
C ILE A 8 4.78 -13.31 -5.55
N GLU A 9 5.35 -12.51 -4.64
CA GLU A 9 5.79 -11.13 -4.89
C GLU A 9 7.31 -11.06 -4.74
N LYS A 10 7.92 -9.98 -5.26
CA LYS A 10 9.37 -9.80 -5.18
C LYS A 10 9.73 -8.34 -4.89
N ASP A 11 10.64 -8.16 -3.94
CA ASP A 11 11.33 -6.89 -3.70
C ASP A 11 12.86 -7.08 -3.80
N SER A 12 13.63 -6.07 -3.43
CA SER A 12 15.10 -6.14 -3.45
C SER A 12 15.70 -7.18 -2.50
N MET A 13 14.94 -7.65 -1.50
CA MET A 13 15.35 -8.71 -0.57
C MET A 13 14.97 -10.11 -1.07
N GLY A 14 14.35 -10.22 -2.26
CA GLY A 14 13.99 -11.48 -2.89
C GLY A 14 12.49 -11.74 -2.89
N GLU A 15 12.13 -13.00 -3.10
CA GLU A 15 10.73 -13.44 -3.19
C GLU A 15 10.05 -13.45 -1.81
N MET A 16 8.73 -13.27 -1.82
CA MET A 16 7.86 -13.30 -0.66
C MET A 16 6.52 -13.93 -1.03
N THR A 17 6.02 -14.85 -0.21
CA THR A 17 4.68 -15.40 -0.35
C THR A 17 3.67 -14.47 0.31
N VAL A 18 2.68 -14.00 -0.44
CA VAL A 18 1.66 -13.04 0.01
C VAL A 18 0.26 -13.66 -0.15
N PRO A 19 -0.72 -13.40 0.74
CA PRO A 19 -2.09 -13.85 0.55
C PRO A 19 -2.65 -13.39 -0.81
N ALA A 20 -3.28 -14.29 -1.57
CA ALA A 20 -3.72 -14.00 -2.93
C ALA A 20 -4.72 -12.83 -3.02
N ARG A 21 -5.55 -12.64 -1.99
CA ARG A 21 -6.54 -11.57 -1.89
C ARG A 21 -5.97 -10.23 -1.38
N ALA A 22 -4.69 -10.17 -1.01
CA ALA A 22 -4.09 -8.93 -0.53
C ALA A 22 -3.55 -8.11 -1.70
N LEU A 23 -3.92 -6.83 -1.74
CA LEU A 23 -3.38 -5.87 -2.71
C LEU A 23 -2.00 -5.33 -2.30
N HIS A 24 -1.54 -5.54 -1.06
CA HIS A 24 -0.16 -5.21 -0.70
C HIS A 24 0.83 -6.26 -1.24
N GLY A 25 2.10 -5.87 -1.36
CA GLY A 25 3.17 -6.67 -1.96
C GLY A 25 4.19 -7.20 -0.95
N ALA A 26 5.38 -7.54 -1.46
CA ALA A 26 6.44 -8.18 -0.69
C ALA A 26 6.93 -7.33 0.49
N SER A 27 7.16 -6.03 0.28
CA SER A 27 7.75 -5.18 1.32
C SER A 27 6.76 -4.91 2.46
N THR A 28 5.48 -4.74 2.15
CA THR A 28 4.44 -4.67 3.20
C THR A 28 4.32 -6.00 3.94
N HIS A 29 4.31 -7.12 3.22
CA HIS A 29 4.18 -8.42 3.88
C HIS A 29 5.36 -8.72 4.80
N ARG A 30 6.59 -8.36 4.40
CA ARG A 30 7.77 -8.40 5.28
C ARG A 30 7.55 -7.55 6.54
N ALA A 31 7.03 -6.33 6.40
CA ALA A 31 6.77 -5.47 7.55
C ALA A 31 5.68 -6.04 8.48
N VAL A 32 4.63 -6.69 7.95
CA VAL A 32 3.62 -7.40 8.76
C VAL A 32 4.29 -8.48 9.62
N LEU A 33 5.23 -9.25 9.06
CA LEU A 33 5.94 -10.31 9.77
C LEU A 33 6.99 -9.77 10.76
N ASN A 34 7.61 -8.62 10.44
CA ASN A 34 8.66 -8.02 11.26
C ASN A 34 8.14 -7.24 12.47
N PHE A 35 6.92 -6.69 12.40
CA PHE A 35 6.38 -5.78 13.43
C PHE A 35 5.05 -6.25 14.07
N PRO A 36 4.92 -7.50 14.57
CA PRO A 36 3.72 -7.93 15.29
C PRO A 36 3.76 -7.45 16.77
N VAL A 37 3.65 -6.14 16.99
CA VAL A 37 3.92 -5.53 18.32
C VAL A 37 2.67 -5.41 19.17
N SER A 38 1.59 -4.83 18.64
CA SER A 38 0.43 -4.40 19.43
C SER A 38 -0.92 -4.88 18.87
N GLY A 39 -0.98 -5.18 17.58
CA GLY A 39 -2.22 -5.45 16.85
C GLY A 39 -3.01 -4.19 16.48
N TYR A 40 -2.57 -2.99 16.89
CA TYR A 40 -3.19 -1.73 16.47
C TYR A 40 -2.79 -1.38 15.06
N ARG A 41 -3.78 -1.08 14.21
CA ARG A 41 -3.59 -0.62 12.84
C ARG A 41 -3.66 0.89 12.74
N PHE A 42 -3.19 1.44 11.61
CA PHE A 42 -3.37 2.86 11.31
C PHE A 42 -4.84 3.25 11.29
N PRO A 43 -5.22 4.37 11.93
CA PRO A 43 -6.59 4.81 11.96
C PRO A 43 -7.02 5.33 10.58
N ARG A 44 -8.31 5.23 10.29
CA ARG A 44 -8.88 5.62 8.99
C ARG A 44 -8.46 7.00 8.48
N PRO A 45 -8.44 8.08 9.31
CA PRO A 45 -8.00 9.39 8.84
C PRO A 45 -6.56 9.40 8.31
N PHE A 46 -5.68 8.55 8.84
CA PHE A 46 -4.29 8.44 8.38
C PHE A 46 -4.22 7.78 7.00
N ILE A 47 -4.94 6.66 6.80
CA ILE A 47 -5.01 5.98 5.50
C ILE A 47 -5.62 6.90 4.44
N ARG A 48 -6.66 7.65 4.81
CA ARG A 48 -7.25 8.68 3.94
C ARG A 48 -6.21 9.72 3.51
N ALA A 49 -5.39 10.22 4.44
CA ALA A 49 -4.36 11.18 4.13
C ALA A 49 -3.30 10.62 3.16
N LEU A 50 -2.90 9.35 3.31
CA LEU A 50 -2.00 8.69 2.37
C LEU A 50 -2.60 8.64 0.96
N GLY A 51 -3.87 8.24 0.84
CA GLY A 51 -4.58 8.25 -0.44
C GLY A 51 -4.55 9.62 -1.12
N LEU A 52 -4.90 10.68 -0.38
CA LEU A 52 -4.87 12.05 -0.90
C LEU A 52 -3.46 12.52 -1.31
N ILE A 53 -2.43 12.15 -0.55
CA ILE A 53 -1.03 12.47 -0.89
C ILE A 53 -0.63 11.78 -2.20
N LYS A 54 -1.00 10.50 -2.39
CA LYS A 54 -0.70 9.76 -3.63
C LYS A 54 -1.46 10.30 -4.83
N TRP A 55 -2.73 10.67 -4.63
CA TRP A 55 -3.54 11.34 -5.65
C TRP A 55 -2.90 12.65 -6.10
N ALA A 56 -2.53 13.52 -5.14
CA ALA A 56 -1.92 14.81 -5.42
C ALA A 56 -0.56 14.66 -6.12
N ALA A 57 0.26 13.69 -5.68
CA ALA A 57 1.55 13.42 -6.30
C ALA A 57 1.41 12.90 -7.75
N ALA A 58 0.42 12.05 -8.02
CA ALA A 58 0.14 11.56 -9.38
C ALA A 58 -0.25 12.71 -10.31
N LYS A 59 -1.15 13.60 -9.86
CA LYS A 59 -1.56 14.79 -10.61
C LYS A 59 -0.42 15.76 -10.85
N ALA A 60 0.35 16.09 -9.81
CA ALA A 60 1.51 16.97 -9.95
C ALA A 60 2.56 16.41 -10.93
N ASN A 61 2.84 15.10 -10.88
CA ASN A 61 3.76 14.48 -11.82
C ASN A 61 3.22 14.48 -13.27
N GLN A 62 1.90 14.34 -13.45
CA GLN A 62 1.26 14.48 -14.76
C GLN A 62 1.41 15.90 -15.31
N ASP A 63 1.12 16.91 -14.49
CA ASP A 63 1.16 18.32 -14.88
C ASP A 63 2.59 18.76 -15.26
N LEU A 64 3.60 18.20 -14.60
CA LEU A 64 5.02 18.41 -14.90
C LEU A 64 5.54 17.56 -16.07
N GLY A 65 4.72 16.68 -16.64
CA GLY A 65 5.13 15.76 -17.72
C GLY A 65 6.09 14.65 -17.29
N LEU A 66 6.17 14.35 -15.98
CA LEU A 66 7.03 13.31 -15.40
C LEU A 66 6.33 11.94 -15.35
N LEU A 67 5.02 11.89 -15.56
CA LEU A 67 4.20 10.69 -15.57
C LEU A 67 3.20 10.75 -16.72
N ASP A 68 3.10 9.67 -17.51
CA ASP A 68 2.16 9.61 -18.63
C ASP A 68 0.70 9.63 -18.14
N SER A 69 -0.20 10.08 -19.03
CA SER A 69 -1.61 10.29 -18.70
C SER A 69 -2.32 9.02 -18.23
N ASN A 70 -1.97 7.86 -18.77
CA ASN A 70 -2.64 6.61 -18.44
C ASN A 70 -2.27 6.15 -17.04
N ARG A 71 -0.97 6.16 -16.71
CA ARG A 71 -0.51 5.82 -15.35
C ARG A 71 -0.96 6.85 -14.32
N ALA A 72 -0.90 8.14 -14.65
CA ALA A 72 -1.37 9.19 -13.75
C ALA A 72 -2.87 9.04 -13.42
N ALA A 73 -3.70 8.75 -14.43
CA ALA A 73 -5.13 8.54 -14.23
C ALA A 73 -5.41 7.30 -13.37
N ALA A 74 -4.76 6.16 -13.66
CA ALA A 74 -4.94 4.94 -12.88
C ALA A 74 -4.51 5.13 -11.41
N ILE A 75 -3.33 5.71 -11.18
CA ILE A 75 -2.82 5.97 -9.83
C ILE A 75 -3.75 6.94 -9.09
N ALA A 76 -4.19 8.02 -9.73
CA ALA A 76 -5.09 8.98 -9.10
C ALA A 76 -6.43 8.34 -8.73
N GLN A 77 -7.03 7.55 -9.63
CA GLN A 77 -8.28 6.85 -9.35
C GLN A 77 -8.16 5.90 -8.15
N THR A 78 -7.17 5.00 -8.15
CA THR A 78 -7.01 4.05 -7.04
C THR A 78 -6.61 4.75 -5.73
N ALA A 79 -5.83 5.83 -5.80
CA ALA A 79 -5.50 6.65 -4.63
C ALA A 79 -6.76 7.32 -4.02
N GLU A 80 -7.72 7.71 -4.86
CA GLU A 80 -9.03 8.18 -4.40
C GLU A 80 -9.83 7.05 -3.73
N GLU A 81 -9.79 5.82 -4.24
CA GLU A 81 -10.43 4.67 -3.58
C GLU A 81 -9.84 4.39 -2.18
N VAL A 82 -8.53 4.58 -1.99
CA VAL A 82 -7.87 4.58 -0.67
C VAL A 82 -8.38 5.74 0.19
N ALA A 83 -8.49 6.94 -0.40
CA ALA A 83 -8.99 8.13 0.28
C ALA A 83 -10.46 8.01 0.70
N GLU A 84 -11.26 7.23 -0.01
CA GLU A 84 -12.67 6.92 0.28
C GLU A 84 -12.84 5.76 1.27
N GLY A 85 -11.86 4.85 1.35
CA GLY A 85 -11.81 3.77 2.35
C GLY A 85 -12.28 2.43 1.79
N LYS A 86 -12.35 2.32 0.47
CA LYS A 86 -12.73 1.07 -0.21
C LYS A 86 -11.68 -0.03 -0.01
N LEU A 87 -10.44 0.36 0.31
CA LEU A 87 -9.26 -0.51 0.34
C LEU A 87 -8.62 -0.63 1.73
N ASP A 88 -9.30 -0.21 2.81
CA ASP A 88 -8.72 -0.16 4.17
C ASP A 88 -8.24 -1.55 4.66
N ASP A 89 -8.93 -2.63 4.24
CA ASP A 89 -8.55 -4.02 4.59
C ASP A 89 -7.17 -4.43 4.06
N HIS A 90 -6.61 -3.67 3.11
CA HIS A 90 -5.29 -3.92 2.52
C HIS A 90 -4.15 -3.15 3.22
N PHE A 91 -4.43 -2.50 4.36
CA PHE A 91 -3.45 -1.82 5.22
C PHE A 91 -3.29 -2.56 6.56
N PRO A 92 -2.62 -3.73 6.59
CA PRO A 92 -2.57 -4.60 7.77
C PRO A 92 -1.51 -4.20 8.81
N LEU A 93 -0.69 -3.18 8.53
CA LEU A 93 0.50 -2.86 9.34
C LEU A 93 0.15 -2.39 10.74
N ASP A 94 0.98 -2.83 11.68
CA ASP A 94 0.98 -2.33 13.05
C ASP A 94 1.48 -0.88 13.08
N ILE A 95 0.95 -0.06 13.98
CA ILE A 95 1.41 1.32 14.18
C ILE A 95 2.89 1.37 14.60
N PHE A 96 3.38 0.36 15.33
CA PHE A 96 4.76 0.28 15.82
C PHE A 96 5.70 -0.34 14.78
N GLN A 97 5.83 0.32 13.63
CA GLN A 97 6.81 -0.02 12.58
C GLN A 97 8.07 0.87 12.71
N THR A 98 8.93 0.88 11.67
CA THR A 98 9.98 1.90 11.51
C THR A 98 9.47 3.35 11.72
N GLY A 99 10.20 4.15 12.49
CA GLY A 99 9.79 5.52 12.87
C GLY A 99 9.69 6.51 11.72
N SER A 100 10.25 6.21 10.55
CA SER A 100 10.08 7.00 9.33
C SER A 100 8.72 6.80 8.65
N GLY A 101 7.96 5.76 9.01
CA GLY A 101 6.74 5.38 8.31
C GLY A 101 6.97 4.75 6.93
N THR A 102 8.20 4.30 6.63
CA THR A 102 8.54 3.72 5.32
C THR A 102 7.61 2.57 4.92
N SER A 103 7.32 1.64 5.83
CA SER A 103 6.49 0.47 5.48
C SER A 103 5.06 0.87 5.12
N THR A 104 4.47 1.85 5.81
CA THR A 104 3.12 2.34 5.52
C THR A 104 3.05 3.17 4.24
N ASN A 105 4.10 3.96 3.95
CA ASN A 105 4.21 4.63 2.65
C ASN A 105 4.33 3.60 1.50
N THR A 106 5.13 2.56 1.68
CA THR A 106 5.27 1.49 0.69
C THR A 106 3.99 0.66 0.56
N ASN A 107 3.25 0.44 1.65
CA ASN A 107 1.95 -0.23 1.63
C ASN A 107 0.96 0.51 0.72
N ALA A 108 0.89 1.84 0.81
CA ALA A 108 0.08 2.63 -0.10
C ALA A 108 0.53 2.48 -1.56
N ASN A 109 1.85 2.47 -1.82
CA ASN A 109 2.39 2.27 -3.17
C ASN A 109 1.99 0.91 -3.76
N GLU A 110 2.16 -0.17 -2.99
CA GLU A 110 1.88 -1.53 -3.43
C GLU A 110 0.38 -1.75 -3.65
N VAL A 111 -0.48 -1.25 -2.75
CA VAL A 111 -1.95 -1.34 -2.88
C VAL A 111 -2.47 -0.57 -4.10
N ILE A 112 -1.87 0.58 -4.42
CA ILE A 112 -2.28 1.37 -5.60
C ILE A 112 -1.79 0.72 -6.91
N ALA A 113 -0.70 -0.05 -6.86
CA ALA A 113 -0.09 -0.65 -8.04
C ALA A 113 -0.72 -1.99 -8.46
N ASN A 114 -1.27 -2.75 -7.51
CA ASN A 114 -1.92 -4.07 -7.73
C ASN A 114 -3.41 -3.92 -8.04
#